data_AF-A0AAP2GWH9-F1
#
_entry.id   AF-A0AAP2GWH9-F1
#
_cell.length_a   1.000
_cell.length_b   1.000
_cell.length_c   1.000
_cell.angle_alpha   90.00
_cell.angle_beta   90.00
_cell.angle_gamma   90.00
#
_symmetry.space_group_name_H-M   'P 1'
#
loop_
_entity.id
_entity.type
_entity.pdbx_description
1 polymer ?
#
loop_
_entity_poly.entity_id
_entity_poly.type
_entity_poly.pdbx_seq_one_letter_code
_entity_poly.pdbx_strand_id
1 'polypeptide(L)'
;MKITVLKNDSGMLSGVVIPAEELNELKRSLKDDSEFFKTLEAILTGQKNSPDKSEISLSSGLTLSQFESKTREITRKLYSDAFQKGLPMYYKDGRTKDASHFVRANPDGSEDLVSFNPAKREYAFIQQLASAGKGYWSDLISA
;
A
#
# COMPACT_ATOMS: atom_id res chain seq x y z
N MET A 1 6.34 24.15 9.60
CA MET A 1 6.17 22.87 8.89
C MET A 1 6.71 22.94 7.47
N LYS A 2 8.01 22.67 7.31
CA LYS A 2 8.63 22.41 6.02
C LYS A 2 8.37 20.97 5.60
N ILE A 3 7.78 20.79 4.42
CA ILE A 3 7.43 19.49 3.87
C ILE A 3 8.14 19.36 2.53
N THR A 4 9.04 18.39 2.42
CA THR A 4 9.74 18.10 1.16
C THR A 4 9.01 16.98 0.44
N VAL A 5 8.45 17.32 -0.71
CA VAL A 5 7.80 16.34 -1.57
C VAL A 5 8.87 15.61 -2.38
N LEU A 6 9.05 14.32 -2.13
CA LEU A 6 9.89 13.46 -2.95
C LEU A 6 9.11 13.04 -4.19
N LYS A 7 9.65 13.35 -5.36
CA LYS A 7 9.17 12.87 -6.64
C LYS A 7 10.18 11.89 -7.21
N ASN A 8 9.70 10.83 -7.85
CA ASN A 8 10.57 9.92 -8.59
C ASN A 8 11.03 10.56 -9.92
N ASP A 9 11.86 9.84 -10.67
CA ASP A 9 12.43 10.30 -11.94
C ASP A 9 11.37 10.61 -13.03
N SER A 10 10.13 10.13 -12.86
CA SER A 10 8.99 10.47 -13.73
C SER A 10 8.13 11.64 -13.21
N GLY A 11 8.56 12.31 -12.14
CA GLY A 11 7.87 13.46 -11.54
C GLY A 11 6.64 13.10 -10.69
N MET A 12 6.40 11.81 -10.45
CA MET A 12 5.30 11.30 -9.65
C MET A 12 5.67 11.31 -8.15
N LEU A 13 4.70 11.65 -7.29
CA LEU A 13 4.87 11.66 -5.83
C LEU A 13 5.33 10.28 -5.33
N SER A 14 6.55 10.20 -4.83
CA SER A 14 7.16 8.97 -4.31
C SER A 14 7.19 8.96 -2.77
N GLY A 15 7.07 10.12 -2.15
CA GLY A 15 7.07 10.23 -0.70
C GLY A 15 7.00 11.67 -0.23
N VAL A 16 6.79 11.83 1.07
CA VAL A 16 6.81 13.13 1.73
C VAL A 16 7.79 13.03 2.88
N VAL A 17 8.84 13.84 2.84
CA VAL A 17 9.83 13.95 3.91
C VAL A 17 9.44 15.13 4.77
N ILE A 18 9.18 14.84 6.04
CA ILE A 18 9.02 15.84 7.08
C ILE A 18 10.30 15.73 7.94
N PRO A 19 11.13 16.78 8.01
CA PRO A 19 12.32 16.79 8.86
C PRO A 19 11.95 16.50 10.32
N ALA A 20 12.82 15.77 11.03
CA ALA A 20 12.57 15.39 12.42
C ALA A 20 12.43 16.64 13.32
N GLU A 21 13.09 17.74 12.98
CA GLU A 21 12.99 19.02 13.66
C GLU A 21 11.56 19.59 13.61
N GLU A 22 10.90 19.48 12.46
CA GLU A 22 9.52 19.95 12.26
C GLU A 22 8.52 19.07 13.01
N LEU A 23 8.77 17.75 13.07
CA LEU A 23 7.98 16.83 13.89
C LEU A 23 8.18 17.07 15.39
N ASN A 24 9.39 17.45 15.81
CA ASN A 24 9.69 17.84 17.19
C ASN A 24 9.00 19.16 17.57
N GLU A 25 8.96 20.13 16.67
CA GLU A 25 8.22 21.39 16.86
C GLU A 25 6.72 21.11 16.98
N LEU A 26 6.18 20.25 16.11
CA LEU A 26 4.79 19.79 16.20
C LEU A 26 4.52 19.09 17.53
N LYS A 27 5.39 18.17 17.97
CA LYS A 27 5.27 17.48 19.26
C LYS A 27 5.18 18.49 20.41
N ARG A 28 6.04 19.51 20.44
CA ARG A 28 6.03 20.56 21.48
C ARG A 28 4.78 21.43 21.49
N SER A 29 4.06 21.51 20.36
CA SER A 29 2.81 22.27 20.26
C SER A 29 1.58 21.49 20.72
N LEU A 30 1.71 20.17 20.91
CA LEU A 30 0.63 19.29 21.34
C LEU A 30 0.59 19.22 22.87
N LYS A 31 -0.57 18.84 23.40
CA LYS A 31 -0.69 18.51 24.82
C LYS A 31 -0.01 17.18 25.09
N ASP A 32 0.79 17.12 26.15
CA ASP A 32 1.61 15.97 26.54
C ASP A 32 0.79 14.70 26.80
N ASP A 33 -0.49 14.83 27.14
CA ASP A 33 -1.42 13.73 27.40
C ASP A 33 -2.17 13.24 26.14
N SER A 34 -2.04 13.93 25.02
CA SER A 34 -2.77 13.57 23.79
C SER A 34 -2.23 12.29 23.14
N GLU A 35 -3.15 11.48 22.62
CA GLU A 35 -2.80 10.25 21.88
C GLU A 35 -1.90 10.54 20.67
N PHE A 36 -2.05 11.71 20.06
CA PHE A 36 -1.20 12.13 18.94
C PHE A 36 0.23 12.50 19.40
N PHE A 37 0.38 13.11 20.57
CA PHE A 37 1.70 13.35 21.18
C PHE A 37 2.44 12.04 21.46
N LYS A 38 1.76 11.07 22.09
CA LYS A 38 2.34 9.74 22.38
C LYS A 38 2.74 9.00 21.10
N THR A 39 1.91 9.07 20.06
CA THR A 39 2.18 8.46 18.76
C THR A 39 3.41 9.09 18.10
N LEU A 40 3.51 10.43 18.07
CA LEU A 40 4.68 11.14 17.53
C LEU A 40 5.95 10.84 18.32
N GLU A 41 5.85 10.75 19.65
CA GLU A 41 6.97 10.37 20.51
C GLU A 41 7.50 8.97 20.21
N ALA A 42 6.62 7.98 20.05
CA ALA A 42 7.03 6.62 19.68
C ALA A 42 7.75 6.58 18.31
N ILE A 43 7.24 7.32 17.32
CA ILE A 43 7.84 7.44 15.99
C ILE A 43 9.23 8.09 16.07
N LEU A 44 9.37 9.19 16.82
CA LEU A 44 10.63 9.95 16.93
C LEU A 44 11.71 9.23 17.75
N THR A 45 11.31 8.45 18.76
CA THR A 45 12.25 7.72 19.63
C THR A 45 12.65 6.36 19.06
N GLY A 46 12.08 5.95 17.93
CA GLY A 46 12.35 4.66 17.30
C GLY A 46 11.99 3.46 18.19
N GLN A 47 11.17 3.66 19.22
CA GLN A 47 10.75 2.57 20.09
C GLN A 47 9.81 1.63 19.33
N LYS A 48 10.12 0.32 19.37
CA LYS A 48 9.27 -0.78 18.86
C LYS A 48 7.91 -0.88 19.55
N ASN A 49 7.66 -0.07 20.59
CA ASN A 49 6.35 0.07 21.22
C ASN A 49 5.46 0.99 20.38
N SER A 50 5.31 0.69 19.09
CA SER A 50 4.16 1.23 18.38
C SER A 50 2.92 0.73 19.11
N PRO A 51 1.96 1.62 19.46
CA PRO A 51 0.72 1.20 20.09
C PRO A 51 0.09 0.09 19.28
N ASP A 52 -0.56 -0.87 19.95
CA ASP A 52 -1.21 -1.96 19.23
C ASP A 52 -2.15 -1.34 18.20
N LYS A 53 -2.16 -1.86 16.97
CA LYS A 53 -3.05 -1.38 15.91
C LYS A 53 -4.53 -1.45 16.33
N SER A 54 -4.83 -2.29 17.32
CA SER A 54 -6.14 -2.37 17.96
C SER A 54 -6.47 -1.16 18.85
N GLU A 55 -5.48 -0.40 19.30
CA GLU A 55 -5.61 0.77 20.20
C GLU A 55 -5.56 2.10 19.44
N ILE A 56 -4.98 2.12 18.24
CA ILE A 56 -4.92 3.33 17.40
C ILE A 56 -6.28 3.58 16.76
N SER A 57 -7.04 4.54 17.29
CA SER A 57 -8.32 4.99 16.72
C SER A 57 -8.10 6.03 15.61
N LEU A 58 -8.76 5.84 14.47
CA LEU A 58 -8.75 6.75 13.34
C LEU A 58 -9.93 7.74 13.43
N SER A 59 -9.86 8.84 12.68
CA SER A 59 -10.95 9.82 12.57
C SER A 59 -12.27 9.23 12.04
N SER A 60 -12.21 8.06 11.41
CA SER A 60 -13.37 7.27 10.98
C SER A 60 -14.11 6.57 12.14
N GLY A 61 -13.58 6.62 13.36
CA GLY A 61 -14.08 5.88 14.53
C GLY A 61 -13.70 4.39 14.54
N LEU A 62 -12.96 3.93 13.52
CA LEU A 62 -12.41 2.58 13.47
C LEU A 62 -11.00 2.56 14.07
N THR A 63 -10.62 1.44 14.67
CA THR A 63 -9.22 1.18 14.98
C THR A 63 -8.44 0.92 13.69
N LEU A 64 -7.12 1.11 13.71
CA LEU A 64 -6.25 0.83 12.56
C LEU A 64 -6.40 -0.63 12.10
N SER A 65 -6.50 -1.57 13.04
CA SER A 65 -6.77 -2.99 12.74
C SER A 65 -8.11 -3.21 12.05
N GLN A 66 -9.19 -2.58 12.53
CA GLN A 66 -10.51 -2.66 11.90
C GLN A 66 -10.51 -2.05 10.49
N PHE A 67 -9.83 -0.92 10.33
CA PHE A 67 -9.70 -0.26 9.03
C PHE A 67 -8.90 -1.11 8.03
N GLU A 68 -7.79 -1.70 8.45
CA GLU A 68 -7.00 -2.63 7.63
C GLU A 68 -7.84 -3.85 7.21
N SER A 69 -8.61 -4.43 8.14
CA SER A 69 -9.51 -5.55 7.88
C SER A 69 -10.58 -5.19 6.84
N LYS A 70 -11.27 -4.06 7.05
CA LYS A 70 -12.30 -3.56 6.12
C LYS A 70 -11.73 -3.25 4.73
N THR A 71 -10.55 -2.65 4.67
CA THR A 71 -9.88 -2.34 3.40
C THR A 71 -9.48 -3.61 2.65
N ARG A 72 -9.01 -4.64 3.38
CA ARG A 72 -8.71 -5.96 2.81
C ARG A 72 -9.96 -6.61 2.22
N GLU A 73 -11.09 -6.56 2.92
CA GLU A 73 -12.36 -7.10 2.43
C GLU A 73 -12.82 -6.40 1.14
N ILE A 74 -12.80 -5.07 1.11
CA ILE A 74 -13.14 -4.28 -0.08
C ILE A 74 -12.22 -4.64 -1.25
N THR A 75 -10.92 -4.77 -0.99
CA THR A 75 -9.92 -5.10 -2.03
C THR A 75 -10.17 -6.49 -2.59
N ARG A 76 -10.43 -7.48 -1.73
CA ARG A 76 -10.77 -8.86 -2.12
C ARG A 76 -12.02 -8.90 -2.98
N LYS A 77 -13.07 -8.17 -2.60
CA LYS A 77 -14.30 -8.07 -3.38
C LYS A 77 -14.05 -7.47 -4.77
N LEU A 78 -13.29 -6.37 -4.85
CA LEU A 78 -12.92 -5.75 -6.12
C LEU A 78 -12.19 -6.73 -7.05
N TYR A 79 -11.23 -7.50 -6.54
CA TYR A 79 -10.49 -8.49 -7.32
C TYR A 79 -11.39 -9.64 -7.78
N SER A 80 -12.24 -10.16 -6.89
CA SER A 80 -13.21 -11.21 -7.24
C SER A 80 -14.17 -10.75 -8.34
N ASP A 81 -14.77 -9.56 -8.20
CA ASP A 81 -15.66 -8.98 -9.21
C ASP A 81 -14.96 -8.74 -10.56
N ALA A 82 -13.67 -8.38 -10.55
CA ALA A 82 -12.87 -8.21 -11.76
C ALA A 82 -12.59 -9.55 -12.45
N PHE A 83 -12.20 -10.57 -11.69
CA PHE A 83 -11.93 -11.91 -12.23
C PHE A 83 -13.18 -12.56 -12.81
N GLN A 84 -14.34 -12.42 -12.18
CA GLN A 84 -15.62 -12.88 -12.75
C GLN A 84 -15.94 -12.23 -14.11
N LYS A 85 -15.43 -11.02 -14.37
CA LYS A 85 -15.57 -10.31 -15.65
C LYS A 85 -14.43 -10.59 -16.63
N GLY A 86 -13.51 -11.49 -16.30
CA GLY A 86 -12.34 -11.79 -17.12
C GLY A 86 -11.29 -10.67 -17.14
N LEU A 87 -11.32 -9.75 -16.17
CA LEU A 87 -10.40 -8.62 -16.11
C LEU A 87 -9.20 -8.95 -15.20
N PRO A 88 -7.96 -8.80 -15.69
CA PRO A 88 -6.79 -8.93 -14.84
C PRO A 88 -6.62 -7.69 -13.96
N MET A 89 -6.02 -7.88 -12.78
CA MET A 89 -5.68 -6.82 -11.84
C MET A 89 -4.16 -6.63 -11.78
N TYR A 90 -3.72 -5.40 -11.53
CA TYR A 90 -2.30 -5.04 -11.54
C TYR A 90 -1.88 -4.46 -10.18
N TYR A 91 -0.74 -4.90 -9.66
CA TYR A 91 -0.20 -4.40 -8.39
C TYR A 91 1.33 -4.47 -8.33
N LYS A 92 1.89 -3.94 -7.24
CA LYS A 92 3.32 -3.93 -6.93
C LYS A 92 3.59 -4.79 -5.70
N ASP A 93 4.67 -5.55 -5.74
CA ASP A 93 5.19 -6.27 -4.56
C ASP A 93 6.72 -6.44 -4.67
N GLY A 94 7.32 -7.25 -3.78
CA GLY A 94 8.77 -7.48 -3.77
C GLY A 94 9.35 -8.06 -5.06
N ARG A 95 8.53 -8.57 -5.98
CA ARG A 95 8.93 -9.10 -7.29
C ARG A 95 9.04 -8.00 -8.35
N THR A 96 8.48 -6.82 -8.11
CA THR A 96 8.51 -5.67 -9.04
C THR A 96 9.64 -4.71 -8.68
N LYS A 97 10.84 -4.94 -9.24
CA LYS A 97 12.04 -4.12 -8.95
C LYS A 97 12.02 -2.76 -9.63
N ASP A 98 11.53 -2.69 -10.86
CA ASP A 98 11.51 -1.46 -11.66
C ASP A 98 10.20 -0.70 -11.52
N ALA A 99 10.26 0.62 -11.67
CA ALA A 99 9.09 1.50 -11.56
C ALA A 99 7.99 1.16 -12.59
N SER A 100 8.36 0.64 -13.77
CA SER A 100 7.42 0.22 -14.81
C SER A 100 6.91 -1.21 -14.66
N HIS A 101 7.45 -2.03 -13.74
CA HIS A 101 7.08 -3.44 -13.62
C HIS A 101 5.89 -3.65 -12.70
N PHE A 102 4.92 -4.46 -13.10
CA PHE A 102 3.74 -4.79 -12.30
C PHE A 102 3.55 -6.31 -12.29
N VAL A 103 2.97 -6.81 -11.20
CA VAL A 103 2.35 -8.13 -11.22
C VAL A 103 0.98 -7.98 -11.85
N ARG A 104 0.72 -8.76 -12.89
CA ARG A 104 -0.60 -8.96 -13.49
C ARG A 104 -1.20 -10.23 -12.88
N ALA A 105 -2.19 -10.09 -12.00
CA ALA A 105 -3.00 -11.19 -11.52
C ALA A 105 -4.10 -11.50 -12.54
N ASN A 106 -4.05 -12.69 -13.12
CA ASN A 106 -4.96 -13.12 -14.17
C ASN A 106 -6.22 -13.79 -13.57
N PRO A 107 -7.36 -13.76 -14.28
CA PRO A 107 -8.60 -14.40 -13.83
C PRO A 107 -8.53 -15.91 -13.61
N ASP A 108 -7.56 -16.60 -14.22
CA ASP A 108 -7.29 -18.03 -14.02
C ASP A 108 -6.38 -18.31 -12.81
N GLY A 109 -5.98 -17.25 -12.09
CA GLY A 109 -5.16 -17.33 -10.89
C GLY A 109 -3.70 -17.54 -11.18
N SER A 110 -3.27 -17.42 -12.44
CA SER A 110 -1.87 -17.24 -12.78
C SER A 110 -1.43 -15.80 -12.49
N GLU A 111 -0.12 -15.59 -12.42
CA GLU A 111 0.47 -14.26 -12.30
C GLU A 111 1.60 -14.09 -13.29
N ASP A 112 1.68 -12.91 -13.90
CA ASP A 112 2.76 -12.53 -14.79
C ASP A 112 3.46 -11.27 -14.30
N LEU A 113 4.76 -11.18 -14.52
CA LEU A 113 5.48 -9.94 -14.47
C LEU A 113 5.31 -9.25 -15.82
N VAL A 114 4.83 -8.00 -15.79
CA VAL A 114 4.61 -7.18 -16.98
C VAL A 114 5.28 -5.82 -16.83
N SER A 115 5.67 -5.20 -17.94
CA SER A 115 6.14 -3.81 -17.98
C SER A 115 5.08 -2.91 -18.58
N PHE A 116 4.79 -1.78 -17.96
CA PHE A 116 3.88 -0.78 -18.50
C PHE A 116 4.63 0.26 -19.34
N ASN A 117 4.24 0.44 -20.60
CA ASN A 117 4.71 1.52 -21.45
C ASN A 117 3.68 2.68 -21.44
N PRO A 118 3.99 3.82 -20.78
CA PRO A 118 3.04 4.93 -20.67
C PRO A 118 2.77 5.64 -22.01
N ALA A 119 3.72 5.66 -22.93
CA ALA A 119 3.55 6.31 -24.23
C ALA A 119 2.55 5.55 -25.12
N LYS A 120 2.56 4.21 -25.03
CA LYS A 120 1.62 3.35 -25.78
C LYS A 120 0.38 2.97 -24.99
N ARG A 121 0.39 3.16 -23.67
CA ARG A 121 -0.65 2.68 -22.73
C ARG A 121 -0.84 1.16 -22.81
N GLU A 122 0.27 0.44 -22.95
CA GLU A 122 0.28 -1.01 -23.16
C GLU A 122 1.13 -1.71 -22.10
N TYR A 123 0.73 -2.93 -21.77
CA TYR A 123 1.53 -3.83 -20.95
C TYR A 123 2.25 -4.85 -21.84
N ALA A 124 3.56 -5.01 -21.62
CA ALA A 124 4.37 -6.04 -22.26
C ALA A 124 4.67 -7.15 -21.25
N PHE A 125 4.46 -8.40 -21.65
CA PHE A 125 4.83 -9.56 -20.84
C PHE A 125 6.35 -9.67 -20.68
N ILE A 126 6.81 -10.00 -19.47
CA ILE A 126 8.22 -10.27 -19.18
C ILE A 126 8.42 -11.75 -18.85
N GLN A 127 7.70 -12.25 -17.84
CA GLN A 127 7.81 -13.64 -17.40
C GLN A 127 6.57 -14.08 -16.62
N GLN A 128 6.30 -15.38 -16.57
CA GLN A 128 5.30 -15.94 -15.67
C GLN A 128 5.88 -16.02 -14.25
N LEU A 129 5.13 -15.54 -13.27
CA LEU A 129 5.47 -15.59 -11.84
C LEU A 129 4.80 -16.76 -11.12
N ALA A 130 3.57 -17.10 -11.54
CA ALA A 130 2.83 -18.24 -11.00
C ALA A 130 1.95 -18.86 -12.10
N SER A 131 1.86 -20.19 -12.11
CA SER A 131 0.95 -20.92 -12.99
C SER A 131 -0.52 -20.76 -12.53
N ALA A 132 -1.47 -21.15 -13.39
CA ALA A 132 -2.90 -21.08 -13.10
C ALA A 132 -3.26 -21.69 -11.73
N GLY A 133 -4.10 -20.99 -10.97
CA GLY A 133 -4.49 -21.36 -9.60
C GLY A 133 -3.41 -21.24 -8.52
N LYS A 134 -2.22 -20.70 -8.84
CA LYS A 134 -1.07 -20.61 -7.90
C LYS A 134 -0.65 -19.19 -7.53
N GLY A 135 -1.30 -18.18 -8.07
CA GLY A 135 -1.09 -16.77 -7.74
C GLY A 135 -1.58 -16.40 -6.33
N TYR A 136 -1.19 -15.23 -5.86
CA TYR A 136 -1.54 -14.71 -4.54
C TYR A 136 -3.05 -14.57 -4.32
N TRP A 137 -3.77 -14.20 -5.39
CA TRP A 137 -5.22 -14.02 -5.37
C TRP A 137 -5.99 -15.23 -5.94
N SER A 138 -5.35 -16.40 -6.09
CA SER A 138 -5.99 -17.55 -6.71
C SER A 138 -7.15 -18.13 -5.89
N ASP A 139 -7.15 -17.86 -4.59
CA ASP A 139 -8.23 -18.24 -3.67
C ASP A 139 -9.56 -17.53 -3.97
N LEU A 140 -9.55 -16.44 -4.76
CA LEU A 140 -10.74 -15.69 -5.14
C LEU A 140 -11.51 -16.25 -6.33
N ILE A 141 -10.97 -17.27 -7.01
CA ILE A 141 -11.50 -17.78 -8.30
C ILE A 141 -12.57 -18.85 -8.11
N SER A 142 -12.55 -19.50 -6.94
CA SER A 142 -13.48 -20.57 -6.57
C SER A 142 -14.57 -20.11 -5.59
N ALA A 143 -14.81 -18.79 -5.49
CA ALA A 143 -15.80 -18.19 -4.60
C ALA A 143 -17.11 -17.85 -5.34
#